data_AF-A0AAU8YW19-F1
#
_entry.id   AF-A0AAU8YW19-F1
#
_cell.length_a   1.000
_cell.length_b   1.000
_cell.length_c   1.000
_cell.angle_alpha   90.00
_cell.angle_beta   90.00
_cell.angle_gamma   90.00
#
_symmetry.space_group_name_H-M   'P 1'
#
loop_
_entity.id
_entity.type
_entity.pdbx_description
1 polymer ?
#
loop_
_entity_poly.entity_id
_entity_poly.type
_entity_poly.pdbx_seq_one_letter_code
_entity_poly.pdbx_strand_id
1 'polypeptide(L)'
;MPRPTKFRRVEFFPENNYFVPWGKPKCEIHEVVLKVEELEAMRLKDIEELNQEQCAERMEISRQTFQNIIDSARKKVAIALTEGKAIKISGGHYTTKLCKLKCMDCGDVYEINYEQDRHICPNCGSEKVICNKRADFCRRWCKGQNRKDKYEKSENK
;
A
#
# COMPACT_ATOMS: atom_id res chain seq x y z
N MET A 1 5.00 5.47 25.47
CA MET A 1 5.57 5.49 24.11
C MET A 1 4.54 4.95 23.12
N PRO A 2 4.37 5.52 21.92
CA PRO A 2 3.47 4.96 20.91
C PRO A 2 3.98 3.57 20.52
N ARG A 3 3.13 2.55 20.62
CA ARG A 3 3.47 1.21 20.12
C ARG A 3 3.64 1.30 18.59
N PRO A 4 4.74 0.83 18.00
CA PRO A 4 4.92 0.80 16.56
C PRO A 4 3.73 0.10 15.89
N THR A 5 3.17 0.72 14.85
CA THR A 5 2.05 0.15 14.11
C THR A 5 2.56 -1.06 13.34
N LYS A 6 2.03 -2.25 13.63
CA LYS A 6 2.39 -3.46 12.88
C LYS A 6 1.85 -3.35 11.45
N PHE A 7 2.67 -3.77 10.49
CA PHE A 7 2.24 -3.90 9.09
C PHE A 7 1.18 -4.99 8.96
N ARG A 8 0.13 -4.75 8.19
CA ARG A 8 -0.91 -5.74 7.86
C ARG A 8 -0.60 -6.40 6.53
N ARG A 9 -0.84 -7.70 6.41
CA ARG A 9 -0.69 -8.37 5.12
C ARG A 9 -1.83 -7.97 4.18
N VAL A 10 -1.48 -7.65 2.94
CA VAL A 10 -2.41 -7.37 1.84
C VAL A 10 -2.05 -8.23 0.62
N GLU A 11 -3.07 -8.79 -0.03
CA GLU A 11 -2.89 -9.67 -1.20
C GLU A 11 -3.40 -9.07 -2.50
N PHE A 12 -4.16 -7.98 -2.44
CA PHE A 12 -4.77 -7.35 -3.61
C PHE A 12 -4.41 -5.87 -3.75
N PHE A 13 -4.18 -5.46 -5.00
CA PHE A 13 -3.97 -4.07 -5.39
C PHE A 13 -4.87 -3.73 -6.57
N PRO A 14 -5.69 -2.68 -6.46
CA PRO A 14 -6.54 -2.28 -7.57
C PRO A 14 -5.70 -1.61 -8.65
N GLU A 15 -6.04 -1.85 -9.92
CA GLU A 15 -5.39 -1.16 -11.04
C GLU A 15 -5.70 0.34 -11.06
N ASN A 16 -6.92 0.70 -10.65
CA ASN A 16 -7.41 2.06 -10.53
C ASN A 16 -7.44 2.46 -9.05
N ASN A 17 -6.69 3.49 -8.69
CA ASN A 17 -6.55 3.95 -7.31
C ASN A 17 -7.24 5.30 -7.04
N TYR A 18 -8.04 5.79 -7.99
CA TYR A 18 -8.72 7.07 -7.87
C TYR A 18 -10.10 7.01 -8.52
N PHE A 19 -11.14 7.34 -7.74
CA PHE A 19 -12.53 7.35 -8.15
C PHE A 19 -13.10 8.74 -7.88
N VAL A 20 -13.84 9.30 -8.82
CA VAL A 20 -14.39 10.65 -8.72
C VAL A 20 -15.89 10.64 -8.99
N PRO A 21 -16.68 11.44 -8.24
CA PRO A 21 -18.09 11.65 -8.56
C PRO A 21 -18.21 12.36 -9.90
N TRP A 22 -19.11 11.88 -10.75
CA TRP A 22 -19.38 12.49 -12.05
C TRP A 22 -20.11 13.83 -11.90
N GLY A 23 -19.83 14.79 -12.78
CA GLY A 23 -20.58 16.05 -12.89
C GLY A 23 -20.15 17.18 -11.95
N LYS A 24 -19.08 17.01 -11.16
CA LYS A 24 -18.51 18.09 -10.34
C LYS A 24 -17.20 18.64 -10.94
N PRO A 25 -16.95 19.97 -10.90
CA PRO A 25 -15.67 20.54 -11.29
C PRO A 25 -14.55 20.06 -10.36
N LYS A 26 -13.38 19.72 -10.91
CA LYS A 26 -12.25 19.16 -10.13
C LYS A 26 -11.80 20.01 -8.95
N CYS A 27 -11.95 21.33 -9.05
CA CYS A 27 -11.56 22.29 -8.00
C CYS A 27 -12.44 22.24 -6.75
N GLU A 28 -13.62 21.62 -6.80
CA GLU A 28 -14.59 21.56 -5.70
C GLU A 28 -14.69 20.16 -5.08
N ILE A 29 -13.97 19.18 -5.63
CA ILE A 29 -14.05 17.79 -5.17
C ILE A 29 -13.08 17.59 -4.01
N HIS A 30 -13.63 17.51 -2.80
CA HIS A 30 -12.90 16.99 -1.65
C HIS A 30 -12.61 15.49 -1.82
N GLU A 31 -11.50 15.02 -1.26
CA GLU A 31 -11.10 13.61 -1.33
C GLU A 31 -11.13 12.93 0.04
N VAL A 32 -11.47 11.64 0.03
CA VAL A 32 -11.30 10.72 1.15
C VAL A 32 -10.19 9.75 0.79
N VAL A 33 -9.21 9.61 1.69
CA VAL A 33 -8.13 8.64 1.53
C VAL A 33 -8.54 7.30 2.13
N LEU A 34 -8.77 6.32 1.25
CA LEU A 34 -8.94 4.92 1.62
C LEU A 34 -7.55 4.26 1.64
N LYS A 35 -7.15 3.71 2.78
CA LYS A 35 -5.87 3.01 2.89
C LYS A 35 -5.93 1.69 2.13
N VAL A 36 -4.77 1.19 1.72
CA VAL A 36 -4.71 -0.10 1.01
C VAL A 36 -5.21 -1.25 1.90
N GLU A 37 -4.80 -1.27 3.17
CA GLU A 37 -5.27 -2.26 4.15
C GLU A 37 -6.79 -2.19 4.42
N GLU A 38 -7.39 -1.01 4.26
CA GLU A 38 -8.84 -0.81 4.40
C GLU A 38 -9.60 -1.41 3.21
N LEU A 39 -9.08 -1.22 1.99
CA LEU A 39 -9.65 -1.86 0.81
C LEU A 39 -9.53 -3.39 0.88
N GLU A 40 -8.38 -3.90 1.32
CA GLU A 40 -8.18 -5.35 1.47
C GLU A 40 -9.18 -5.94 2.47
N ALA A 41 -9.40 -5.27 3.61
CA ALA A 41 -10.37 -5.72 4.58
C ALA A 41 -11.79 -5.80 3.98
N MET A 42 -12.19 -4.81 3.19
CA MET A 42 -13.47 -4.83 2.46
C MET A 42 -13.53 -5.96 1.44
N ARG A 43 -12.44 -6.19 0.68
CA ARG A 43 -12.38 -7.30 -0.28
C ARG A 43 -12.57 -8.65 0.42
N LEU A 44 -11.81 -8.93 1.48
CA LEU A 44 -11.89 -10.19 2.20
C LEU A 44 -13.26 -10.40 2.85
N LYS A 45 -13.85 -9.34 3.44
CA LYS A 45 -15.09 -9.47 4.19
C LYS A 45 -16.35 -9.40 3.33
N ASP A 46 -16.40 -8.43 2.43
CA ASP A 46 -17.61 -8.04 1.70
C ASP A 46 -17.66 -8.64 0.28
N ILE A 47 -16.52 -9.14 -0.24
CA ILE A 47 -16.46 -9.75 -1.58
C ILE A 47 -16.12 -11.25 -1.49
N GLU A 48 -15.11 -11.63 -0.71
CA GLU A 48 -14.77 -13.04 -0.48
C GLU A 48 -15.62 -13.70 0.62
N GLU A 49 -16.47 -12.92 1.30
CA GLU A 49 -17.42 -13.37 2.31
C GLU A 49 -16.80 -14.16 3.47
N LEU A 50 -15.51 -13.96 3.75
CA LEU A 50 -14.81 -14.65 4.81
C LEU A 50 -15.35 -14.23 6.20
N ASN A 51 -15.22 -15.13 7.17
CA ASN A 51 -15.55 -14.78 8.55
C ASN A 51 -14.46 -13.85 9.15
N GLN A 52 -14.77 -13.17 10.26
CA GLN A 52 -13.88 -12.18 10.86
C GLN A 52 -12.52 -12.76 11.28
N GLU A 53 -12.52 -14.01 11.73
CA GLU A 53 -11.31 -14.71 12.18
C GLU A 53 -10.41 -15.04 11.00
N GLN A 54 -10.96 -15.59 9.93
CA GLN A 54 -10.25 -15.86 8.68
C GLN A 54 -9.68 -14.58 8.06
N CYS A 55 -10.43 -13.48 8.08
CA CYS A 55 -9.92 -12.19 7.58
C CYS A 55 -8.73 -11.69 8.40
N ALA A 56 -8.84 -11.76 9.74
CA ALA A 56 -7.79 -11.33 10.66
C ALA A 56 -6.52 -12.18 10.51
N GLU A 57 -6.68 -13.50 10.36
CA GLU A 57 -5.59 -14.43 10.09
C GLU A 57 -4.89 -14.10 8.77
N ARG A 58 -5.66 -13.90 7.69
CA ARG A 58 -5.13 -13.61 6.36
C ARG A 58 -4.39 -12.28 6.27
N MET A 59 -4.84 -11.29 7.05
CA MET A 59 -4.17 -9.99 7.21
C MET A 59 -3.07 -9.99 8.28
N GLU A 60 -2.83 -11.12 8.96
CA GLU A 60 -1.82 -11.30 10.02
C GLU A 60 -1.98 -10.30 11.19
N ILE A 61 -3.23 -10.06 11.62
CA ILE A 61 -3.60 -9.13 12.69
C ILE A 61 -4.61 -9.73 13.68
N SER A 62 -4.86 -9.03 14.80
CA SER A 62 -5.91 -9.44 15.73
C SER A 62 -7.31 -9.18 15.16
N ARG A 63 -8.31 -9.98 15.59
CA ARG A 63 -9.73 -9.79 15.25
C ARG A 63 -10.24 -8.38 15.53
N GLN A 64 -9.82 -7.77 16.65
CA GLN A 64 -10.19 -6.40 17.01
C GLN A 64 -9.57 -5.39 16.05
N THR A 65 -8.29 -5.58 15.68
CA THR A 65 -7.62 -4.72 14.70
C THR A 65 -8.31 -4.80 13.35
N PHE A 66 -8.68 -6.02 12.92
CA PHE A 66 -9.44 -6.22 11.69
C PHE A 66 -10.77 -5.46 11.73
N GLN A 67 -11.53 -5.62 12.82
CA GLN A 67 -12.81 -4.92 13.01
C GLN A 67 -12.67 -3.39 12.87
N ASN A 68 -11.68 -2.81 13.53
CA ASN A 68 -11.41 -1.38 13.46
C ASN A 68 -11.07 -0.92 12.03
N ILE A 69 -10.34 -1.73 11.26
CA ILE A 69 -9.97 -1.43 9.87
C ILE A 69 -11.21 -1.46 8.98
N ILE A 70 -12.01 -2.54 9.04
CA ILE A 70 -13.19 -2.68 8.17
C ILE A 70 -14.24 -1.60 8.48
N ASP A 71 -14.43 -1.25 9.75
CA ASP A 71 -15.36 -0.19 10.15
C ASP A 71 -14.89 1.19 9.64
N SER A 72 -13.58 1.46 9.72
CA SER A 72 -13.00 2.67 9.16
C SER A 72 -13.16 2.74 7.63
N ALA A 73 -12.90 1.62 6.96
CA ALA A 73 -13.02 1.49 5.51
C ALA A 73 -14.45 1.79 5.03
N ARG A 74 -15.43 1.09 5.62
CA ARG A 74 -16.85 1.27 5.29
C ARG A 74 -17.33 2.68 5.58
N LYS A 75 -16.92 3.27 6.71
CA LYS A 75 -17.25 4.67 7.05
C LYS A 75 -16.72 5.65 6.00
N LYS A 76 -15.46 5.48 5.57
CA LYS A 76 -14.85 6.35 4.54
C LYS A 76 -15.55 6.26 3.20
N VAL A 77 -15.88 5.04 2.78
CA VAL A 77 -16.63 4.81 1.53
C VAL A 77 -18.03 5.42 1.64
N ALA A 78 -18.74 5.19 2.75
CA ALA A 78 -20.05 5.79 2.98
C ALA A 78 -20.00 7.33 2.90
N ILE A 79 -19.07 7.97 3.61
CA ILE A 79 -18.85 9.42 3.55
C ILE A 79 -18.60 9.88 2.11
N ALA A 80 -17.75 9.18 1.36
CA ALA A 80 -17.44 9.57 0.01
C ALA A 80 -18.66 9.50 -0.93
N LEU A 81 -19.47 8.46 -0.78
CA LEU A 81 -20.68 8.27 -1.58
C LEU A 81 -21.80 9.25 -1.19
N THR A 82 -22.00 9.53 0.10
CA THR A 82 -23.08 10.41 0.57
C THR A 82 -22.78 11.90 0.38
N GLU A 83 -21.51 12.30 0.53
CA GLU A 83 -21.10 13.72 0.40
C GLU A 83 -20.59 14.05 -1.02
N GLY A 84 -20.48 13.04 -1.89
CA GLY A 84 -19.96 13.18 -3.25
C GLY A 84 -18.51 13.67 -3.24
N LYS A 85 -17.65 12.92 -2.54
CA LYS A 85 -16.19 13.11 -2.48
C LYS A 85 -15.47 12.08 -3.36
N ALA A 86 -14.29 12.43 -3.84
CA ALA A 86 -13.42 11.46 -4.51
C ALA A 86 -12.88 10.42 -3.51
N ILE A 87 -12.63 9.20 -3.97
CA ILE A 87 -11.95 8.15 -3.21
C ILE A 87 -10.57 7.96 -3.80
N LYS A 88 -9.55 8.21 -2.97
CA LYS A 88 -8.14 7.98 -3.31
C LYS A 88 -7.60 6.81 -2.52
N ILE A 89 -7.15 5.77 -3.20
CA ILE A 89 -6.57 4.59 -2.59
C ILE A 89 -5.07 4.79 -2.46
N SER A 90 -4.59 5.09 -1.25
CA SER A 90 -3.16 5.34 -1.00
C SER A 90 -2.78 5.23 0.47
N GLY A 91 -1.49 5.03 0.74
CA GLY A 91 -0.95 4.94 2.10
C GLY A 91 -1.43 3.71 2.90
N GLY A 92 -1.25 3.77 4.22
CA GLY A 92 -1.47 2.65 5.14
C GLY A 92 -0.16 2.01 5.60
N HIS A 93 -0.25 1.07 6.52
CA HIS A 93 0.90 0.29 7.01
C HIS A 93 0.64 -1.18 6.69
N TYR A 94 1.00 -1.58 5.48
CA TYR A 94 0.82 -2.94 5.00
C TYR A 94 2.09 -3.53 4.39
N THR A 95 2.14 -4.86 4.38
CA THR A 95 3.14 -5.65 3.68
C THR A 95 2.47 -6.52 2.62
N THR A 96 3.25 -6.93 1.62
CA THR A 96 2.84 -7.84 0.56
C THR A 96 3.88 -8.94 0.42
N LYS A 97 3.46 -10.21 0.51
CA LYS A 97 4.33 -11.36 0.16
C LYS A 97 4.62 -11.46 -1.33
N LEU A 98 4.05 -10.57 -2.14
CA LEU A 98 4.15 -10.57 -3.58
C LEU A 98 5.51 -10.04 -4.08
N CYS A 99 6.09 -8.97 -3.51
CA CYS A 99 7.43 -8.49 -3.91
C CYS A 99 8.53 -9.18 -3.09
N LYS A 100 9.34 -9.99 -3.77
CA LYS A 100 10.67 -10.39 -3.27
C LYS A 100 11.67 -9.31 -3.65
N LEU A 101 12.35 -8.72 -2.67
CA LEU A 101 13.44 -7.79 -2.90
C LEU A 101 14.75 -8.56 -3.04
N LYS A 102 15.64 -8.05 -3.89
CA LYS A 102 17.01 -8.53 -4.06
C LYS A 102 17.97 -7.40 -3.72
N CYS A 103 18.91 -7.66 -2.83
CA CYS A 103 20.02 -6.74 -2.58
C CYS A 103 21.09 -6.89 -3.67
N MET A 104 21.61 -5.77 -4.15
CA MET A 104 22.69 -5.75 -5.15
C MET A 104 24.08 -5.94 -4.55
N ASP A 105 24.27 -5.64 -3.25
CA ASP A 105 25.58 -5.73 -2.60
C ASP A 105 25.84 -7.13 -2.00
N CYS A 106 24.86 -7.74 -1.30
CA CYS A 106 25.01 -9.08 -0.72
C CYS A 106 24.34 -10.20 -1.55
N GLY A 107 23.52 -9.84 -2.55
CA GLY A 107 22.84 -10.81 -3.41
C GLY A 107 21.60 -11.48 -2.81
N ASP A 108 21.28 -11.22 -1.54
CA ASP A 108 20.16 -11.86 -0.84
C ASP A 108 18.81 -11.50 -1.46
N VAL A 109 17.91 -12.49 -1.46
CA VAL A 109 16.52 -12.34 -1.86
C VAL A 109 15.64 -12.51 -0.64
N TYR A 110 14.87 -11.49 -0.28
CA TYR A 110 14.06 -11.47 0.94
C TYR A 110 12.66 -10.87 0.70
N GLU A 111 11.73 -11.18 1.60
CA GLU A 111 10.36 -10.64 1.60
C GLU A 111 10.31 -9.39 2.48
N ILE A 112 9.47 -8.41 2.11
CA ILE A 112 9.32 -7.16 2.87
C ILE A 112 8.53 -7.49 4.14
N ASN A 113 9.09 -7.28 5.32
CA ASN A 113 8.34 -7.39 6.57
C ASN A 113 7.98 -6.00 7.12
N TYR A 114 8.79 -4.98 6.80
CA TYR A 114 8.62 -3.59 7.22
C TYR A 114 8.88 -2.60 6.07
N GLU A 115 8.31 -1.38 6.11
CA GLU A 115 8.60 -0.31 5.12
C GLU A 115 10.10 -0.01 4.96
N GLN A 116 10.89 -0.19 6.02
CA GLN A 116 12.33 0.05 6.03
C GLN A 116 13.08 -0.98 5.18
N ASP A 117 12.61 -2.23 5.15
CA ASP A 117 13.21 -3.32 4.36
C ASP A 117 13.08 -3.07 2.85
N ARG A 118 12.19 -2.14 2.46
CA ARG A 118 12.05 -1.65 1.09
C ARG A 118 13.25 -0.86 0.61
N HIS A 119 13.93 -0.21 1.54
CA HIS A 119 15.02 0.73 1.27
C HIS A 119 16.34 0.28 1.86
N ILE A 120 16.35 -0.70 2.77
CA ILE A 120 17.54 -1.19 3.46
C ILE A 120 17.50 -2.71 3.49
N CYS A 121 18.60 -3.36 3.09
CA CYS A 121 18.73 -4.81 3.17
C CYS A 121 18.86 -5.27 4.62
N PRO A 122 18.03 -6.22 5.10
CA PRO A 122 18.08 -6.69 6.48
C PRO A 122 19.33 -7.53 6.81
N ASN A 123 20.05 -8.04 5.81
CA ASN A 123 21.27 -8.83 6.02
C ASN A 123 22.54 -7.97 6.06
N CYS A 124 22.67 -6.99 5.17
CA CYS A 124 23.91 -6.21 5.03
C CYS A 124 23.76 -4.69 5.28
N GLY A 125 22.53 -4.20 5.51
CA GLY A 125 22.26 -2.76 5.71
C GLY A 125 22.39 -1.91 4.45
N SER A 126 22.59 -2.51 3.27
CA SER A 126 22.73 -1.77 2.00
C SER A 126 21.41 -1.12 1.57
N GLU A 127 21.48 0.10 1.04
CA GLU A 127 20.34 0.78 0.42
C GLU A 127 20.07 0.35 -1.04
N LYS A 128 20.96 -0.45 -1.63
CA LYS A 128 20.86 -0.88 -3.04
C LYS A 128 19.97 -2.10 -3.18
N VAL A 129 18.69 -1.90 -2.93
CA VAL A 129 17.67 -2.96 -2.96
C VAL A 129 16.74 -2.77 -4.17
N ILE A 130 16.60 -3.81 -4.99
CA ILE A 130 15.72 -3.83 -6.16
C ILE A 130 14.63 -4.90 -6.01
N CYS A 131 13.40 -4.69 -6.50
CA CYS A 131 12.44 -5.80 -6.54
C CYS A 131 12.83 -6.82 -7.61
N ASN A 132 12.86 -8.09 -7.22
CA ASN A 132 13.14 -9.24 -8.07
C ASN A 132 11.89 -9.50 -8.94
N LYS A 133 11.83 -8.82 -10.09
CA LYS A 133 10.70 -8.79 -11.02
C LYS A 133 10.36 -10.19 -11.54
N ARG A 134 9.44 -10.90 -10.90
CA ARG A 134 8.87 -12.16 -11.42
C ARG A 134 7.34 -12.16 -11.55
N ALA A 135 6.68 -11.03 -11.43
CA ALA A 135 5.24 -10.97 -11.62
C ALA A 135 4.79 -9.61 -12.19
N ASP A 136 3.73 -9.66 -13.01
CA ASP A 136 3.20 -8.50 -13.73
C ASP A 136 2.77 -7.35 -12.81
N PHE A 137 2.43 -7.64 -11.55
CA PHE A 137 2.09 -6.65 -10.52
C PHE A 137 3.22 -5.63 -10.24
N CYS A 138 4.49 -5.97 -10.52
CA CYS A 138 5.65 -5.16 -10.15
C CYS A 138 5.80 -3.86 -10.98
N ARG A 139 5.14 -3.77 -12.16
CA ARG A 139 5.35 -2.65 -13.13
C ARG A 139 4.86 -1.29 -12.66
N ARG A 140 3.88 -1.20 -11.74
CA ARG A 140 3.38 0.09 -11.19
C ARG A 140 3.98 0.42 -9.83
N TRP A 141 4.23 -0.58 -8.98
CA TRP A 141 4.72 -0.37 -7.61
C TRP A 141 6.22 -0.07 -7.53
N CYS A 142 7.04 -0.67 -8.40
CA CYS A 142 8.49 -0.47 -8.42
C CYS A 142 8.98 0.60 -9.39
N LYS A 143 8.08 1.30 -10.11
CA LYS A 143 8.44 2.46 -10.96
C LYS A 143 8.74 3.75 -10.16
N GLY A 144 8.97 3.63 -8.85
CA GLY A 144 9.30 4.75 -7.96
C GLY A 144 10.80 5.01 -7.75
N GLN A 145 11.72 4.26 -8.35
CA GLN A 145 13.17 4.54 -8.26
C GLN A 145 13.80 4.83 -9.62
N ASN A 146 13.33 5.88 -10.30
CA ASN A 146 14.12 6.57 -11.34
C ASN A 146 13.76 8.07 -11.36
N ARG A 147 13.93 8.73 -10.21
CA ARG A 147 14.00 10.20 -10.10
C ARG A 147 15.12 10.62 -9.15
N LYS A 148 16.35 10.25 -9.49
CA LYS A 148 17.56 11.01 -9.17
C LYS A 148 18.44 10.88 -10.39
N ASP A 149 18.32 11.84 -11.32
CA ASP A 149 19.28 12.17 -12.37
C ASP A 149 18.65 13.23 -13.28
N LYS A 150 18.39 14.44 -12.76
CA LYS A 150 18.29 15.70 -13.53
C LYS A 150 18.25 16.88 -12.56
N TYR A 151 19.33 17.13 -11.82
CA TYR A 151 19.68 18.45 -11.30
C TYR A 151 21.12 18.38 -10.80
N GLU A 152 22.07 18.38 -11.74
CA GLU A 152 23.47 18.79 -11.56
C GLU A 152 24.20 18.60 -12.90
N LYS A 153 24.11 19.61 -13.78
CA LYS A 153 25.11 20.02 -14.80
C LYS A 153 24.51 20.99 -15.82
N SER A 154 24.20 22.18 -15.31
CA SER A 154 24.18 23.46 -16.02
C SER A 154 24.40 24.44 -14.87
N GLU A 155 25.58 24.99 -14.60
CA GLU A 155 26.43 25.78 -15.48
C GLU A 155 27.89 25.62 -15.02
N ASN A 156 28.75 25.16 -15.92
CA ASN A 156 30.17 25.50 -15.91
C ASN A 156 30.70 25.24 -17.31
N LYS A 157 30.36 26.17 -18.21
CA LYS A 157 31.15 26.50 -19.39
C LYS A 157 30.73 27.84 -19.96
#